data_AF-A0A1G1FSR7-F1
#
_entry.id   AF-A0A1G1FSR7-F1
#
_cell.length_a   1.000
_cell.length_b   1.000
_cell.length_c   1.000
_cell.angle_alpha   90.00
_cell.angle_beta   90.00
_cell.angle_gamma   90.00
#
_symmetry.space_group_name_H-M   'P 1'
#
loop_
_entity.id
_entity.type
_entity.pdbx_description
1 polymer ?
#
loop_
_entity_poly.entity_id
_entity_poly.type
_entity_poly.pdbx_seq_one_letter_code
_entity_poly.pdbx_strand_id
1 'polypeptide(L)'
;MTKTSTKLLLSLVVPLLLFGMYACAHTTSMATVHPTEVPAFPVCSDCHTDSRAALNHTSDFSTTHKFYAVQNKQACTICHKESFCSDCHAHKEEIKPSDKYKDSVERALPHRGDYLNQHKIDGRVNPASCMKCHGRSNNERCRVCHK
;
A
#
# COMPACT_ATOMS: atom_id res chain seq x y z
N MET A 1 -29.44 -4.45 54.85
CA MET A 1 -29.34 -5.20 53.58
C MET A 1 -28.43 -4.57 52.51
N THR A 2 -27.74 -3.45 52.77
CA THR A 2 -26.94 -2.72 51.75
C THR A 2 -25.49 -3.20 51.61
N LYS A 3 -24.90 -3.76 52.68
CA LYS A 3 -23.48 -4.14 52.73
C LYS A 3 -23.11 -5.32 51.81
N THR A 4 -24.01 -6.29 51.65
CA THR A 4 -23.79 -7.49 50.80
C THR A 4 -23.88 -7.16 49.32
N SER A 5 -24.83 -6.28 48.95
CA SER A 5 -25.01 -5.82 47.57
C SER A 5 -23.83 -4.97 47.09
N THR A 6 -23.26 -4.13 47.97
CA THR A 6 -22.05 -3.33 47.66
C THR A 6 -20.81 -4.21 47.42
N LYS A 7 -20.61 -5.27 48.20
CA LYS A 7 -19.50 -6.23 48.02
C LYS A 7 -19.65 -7.04 46.73
N LEU A 8 -20.87 -7.45 46.39
CA LEU A 8 -21.18 -8.19 45.16
C LEU A 8 -20.98 -7.31 43.91
N LEU A 9 -21.32 -6.01 44.01
CA LEU A 9 -21.06 -5.04 42.95
C LEU A 9 -19.55 -4.84 42.75
N LEU A 10 -18.80 -4.68 43.84
CA LEU A 10 -17.34 -4.50 43.78
C LEU A 10 -16.63 -5.73 43.21
N SER A 11 -17.07 -6.95 43.56
CA SER A 11 -16.46 -8.18 43.06
C SER A 11 -16.70 -8.42 41.57
N LEU A 12 -17.69 -7.76 40.96
CA LEU A 12 -18.01 -7.90 39.55
C LEU A 12 -17.43 -6.75 38.71
N VAL A 13 -17.39 -5.54 39.25
CA VAL A 13 -16.87 -4.34 38.56
C VAL A 13 -15.34 -4.32 38.50
N VAL A 14 -14.64 -4.73 39.56
CA VAL A 14 -13.16 -4.74 39.61
C VAL A 14 -12.54 -5.67 38.56
N PRO A 15 -12.95 -6.94 38.40
CA PRO A 15 -12.40 -7.79 37.35
C PRO A 15 -12.78 -7.31 35.94
N LEU A 16 -13.96 -6.69 35.76
CA LEU A 16 -14.35 -6.10 34.48
C LEU A 16 -13.45 -4.92 34.08
N LEU A 17 -13.13 -4.04 35.04
CA LEU A 17 -12.18 -2.93 34.86
C LEU A 17 -10.76 -3.43 34.60
N LEU A 18 -10.31 -4.44 35.34
CA LEU A 18 -9.00 -5.07 35.12
C LEU A 18 -8.91 -5.73 33.74
N PHE A 19 -9.98 -6.39 33.28
CA PHE A 19 -10.05 -6.98 31.95
C PHE A 19 -10.02 -5.90 30.86
N GLY A 20 -10.74 -4.79 31.06
CA GLY A 20 -10.70 -3.63 30.16
C GLY A 20 -9.29 -3.01 30.06
N MET A 21 -8.63 -2.80 31.20
CA MET A 21 -7.25 -2.28 31.24
C MET A 21 -6.25 -3.24 30.58
N TYR A 22 -6.39 -4.55 30.80
CA TYR A 22 -5.55 -5.57 30.16
C TYR A 22 -5.71 -5.57 28.63
N ALA A 23 -6.94 -5.43 28.14
CA ALA A 23 -7.21 -5.32 26.71
C ALA A 23 -6.57 -4.06 26.09
N CYS A 24 -6.62 -2.92 26.79
CA CYS A 24 -6.00 -1.68 26.34
C CYS A 24 -4.46 -1.71 26.40
N ALA A 25 -3.87 -2.42 27.36
CA ALA A 25 -2.41 -2.55 27.46
C ALA A 25 -1.78 -3.29 26.27
N HIS A 26 -2.55 -4.11 25.56
CA HIS A 26 -2.10 -4.87 24.39
C HIS A 26 -2.42 -4.22 23.04
N THR A 27 -2.97 -3.00 23.00
CA THR A 27 -3.14 -2.28 21.73
C THR A 27 -1.81 -1.64 21.32
N THR A 28 -1.22 -2.11 20.21
CA THR A 28 -0.06 -1.46 19.60
C THR A 28 -0.49 -0.15 18.96
N SER A 29 -0.43 0.93 19.72
CA SER A 29 -0.57 2.30 19.21
C SER A 29 0.62 2.63 18.32
N MET A 30 0.42 2.68 17.00
CA MET A 30 1.44 3.19 16.09
C MET A 30 1.41 4.71 16.05
N ALA A 31 2.59 5.33 16.07
CA ALA A 31 2.74 6.75 15.83
C ALA A 31 2.33 7.08 14.39
N THR A 32 1.64 8.20 14.20
CA THR A 32 1.24 8.71 12.88
C THR A 32 2.40 9.37 12.12
N VAL A 33 3.56 9.51 12.77
CA VAL A 33 4.77 10.12 12.22
C VAL A 33 5.97 9.25 12.56
N HIS A 34 6.97 9.26 11.69
CA HIS A 34 8.23 8.61 11.98
C HIS A 34 8.99 9.40 13.07
N PRO A 35 9.58 8.75 14.11
CA PRO A 35 10.20 9.45 15.24
C PRO A 35 11.44 10.28 14.89
N THR A 36 12.07 9.99 13.75
CA THR A 36 13.25 10.68 13.23
C THR A 36 12.98 11.14 11.81
N GLU A 37 13.72 12.15 11.36
CA GLU A 37 13.70 12.56 9.95
C GLU A 37 14.13 11.40 9.05
N VAL A 38 13.39 11.19 7.97
CA VAL A 38 13.66 10.18 6.95
C VAL A 38 13.62 10.85 5.57
N PRO A 39 14.46 10.41 4.62
CA PRO A 39 14.39 10.92 3.25
C PRO A 39 13.03 10.59 2.62
N ALA A 40 12.67 11.30 1.56
CA ALA A 40 11.39 11.11 0.86
C ALA A 40 11.19 9.68 0.32
N PHE A 41 12.27 8.96 0.02
CA PHE A 41 12.27 7.57 -0.41
C PHE A 41 13.22 6.75 0.48
N PRO A 42 12.79 6.34 1.68
CA PRO A 42 13.64 5.64 2.61
C PRO A 42 13.77 4.16 2.24
N VAL A 43 14.95 3.60 2.45
CA VAL A 43 15.17 2.15 2.48
C VAL A 43 15.12 1.72 3.95
N CYS A 44 13.99 1.14 4.36
CA CYS A 44 13.72 0.74 5.73
C CYS A 44 14.78 -0.21 6.31
N SER A 45 15.33 -1.11 5.48
CA SER A 45 16.37 -2.06 5.90
C SER A 45 17.70 -1.40 6.30
N ASP A 46 17.91 -0.12 5.98
CA ASP A 46 19.12 0.60 6.40
C ASP A 46 19.15 0.81 7.92
N CYS A 47 17.98 0.83 8.57
CA CYS A 47 17.84 1.06 10.01
C CYS A 47 16.99 0.00 10.73
N HIS A 48 16.20 -0.79 10.02
CA HIS A 48 15.33 -1.81 10.60
C HIS A 48 15.75 -3.21 10.19
N THR A 49 15.86 -4.09 11.18
CA THR A 49 16.13 -5.52 10.99
C THR A 49 14.92 -6.40 11.31
N ASP A 50 13.77 -5.79 11.58
CA ASP A 50 12.51 -6.45 11.91
C ASP A 50 11.53 -6.41 10.72
N SER A 51 10.24 -6.66 10.98
CA SER A 51 9.21 -6.68 9.94
C SER A 51 9.10 -5.39 9.13
N ARG A 52 9.58 -4.25 9.65
CA ARG A 52 9.58 -2.97 8.91
C ARG A 52 10.56 -2.98 7.74
N ALA A 53 11.62 -3.78 7.80
CA ALA A 53 12.55 -3.95 6.69
C ALA A 53 11.85 -4.44 5.41
N ALA A 54 10.76 -5.22 5.57
CA ALA A 54 9.97 -5.72 4.47
C ALA A 54 9.12 -4.64 3.78
N LEU A 55 9.04 -3.42 4.33
CA LEU A 55 8.37 -2.27 3.70
C LEU A 55 9.26 -1.52 2.70
N ASN A 56 10.49 -1.99 2.48
CA ASN A 56 11.32 -1.53 1.37
C ASN A 56 10.52 -1.63 0.06
N HIS A 57 10.45 -0.51 -0.67
CA HIS A 57 9.79 -0.46 -1.98
C HIS A 57 10.70 -1.07 -3.06
N THR A 58 10.92 -2.39 -2.99
CA THR A 58 11.59 -3.17 -4.03
C THR A 58 10.75 -3.21 -5.32
N SER A 59 11.33 -3.69 -6.41
CA SER A 59 10.67 -3.70 -7.73
C SER A 59 9.38 -4.52 -7.77
N ASP A 60 9.21 -5.49 -6.87
CA ASP A 60 8.03 -6.34 -6.72
C ASP A 60 7.02 -5.84 -5.69
N PHE A 61 7.35 -4.77 -4.94
CA PHE A 61 6.54 -4.28 -3.83
C PHE A 61 5.10 -3.98 -4.24
N SER A 62 4.88 -3.43 -5.44
CA SER A 62 3.54 -3.17 -5.96
C SER A 62 2.66 -4.42 -6.07
N THR A 63 3.25 -5.61 -6.23
CA THR A 63 2.51 -6.88 -6.32
C THR A 63 2.41 -7.61 -4.97
N THR A 64 3.34 -7.34 -4.06
CA THR A 64 3.44 -7.97 -2.74
C THR A 64 2.84 -7.13 -1.61
N HIS A 65 2.57 -5.83 -1.83
CA HIS A 65 2.09 -4.91 -0.80
C HIS A 65 0.82 -5.38 -0.08
N LYS A 66 -0.03 -6.16 -0.75
CA LYS A 66 -1.24 -6.76 -0.15
C LYS A 66 -0.93 -7.57 1.11
N PHE A 67 0.21 -8.27 1.15
CA PHE A 67 0.59 -9.08 2.31
C PHE A 67 0.95 -8.20 3.51
N TYR A 68 1.62 -7.08 3.27
CA TYR A 68 1.97 -6.11 4.30
C TYR A 68 0.74 -5.29 4.74
N ALA A 69 -0.12 -4.90 3.80
CA ALA A 69 -1.34 -4.15 4.08
C ALA A 69 -2.34 -4.95 4.94
N VAL A 70 -2.43 -6.27 4.74
CA VAL A 70 -3.24 -7.16 5.60
C VAL A 70 -2.71 -7.20 7.03
N GLN A 71 -1.38 -7.19 7.20
CA GLN A 71 -0.78 -7.19 8.53
C GLN A 71 -0.93 -5.83 9.21
N ASN A 72 -0.69 -4.74 8.47
CA ASN A 72 -0.61 -3.41 9.04
C ASN A 72 -0.77 -2.30 7.99
N LYS A 73 -2.02 -2.00 7.64
CA LYS A 73 -2.35 -0.90 6.72
C LYS A 73 -1.92 0.48 7.26
N GLN A 74 -1.99 0.68 8.57
CA GLN A 74 -1.70 1.96 9.22
C GLN A 74 -0.24 2.39 9.03
N ALA A 75 0.69 1.44 8.89
CA ALA A 75 2.09 1.75 8.56
C ALA A 75 2.22 2.56 7.26
N CYS A 76 1.35 2.32 6.27
CA CYS A 76 1.38 3.02 4.99
C CYS A 76 1.01 4.50 5.14
N THR A 77 0.18 4.84 6.13
CA THR A 77 -0.34 6.21 6.30
C THR A 77 0.68 7.17 6.90
N ILE A 78 1.84 6.66 7.32
CA ILE A 78 2.98 7.48 7.77
C ILE A 78 3.49 8.34 6.60
N CYS A 79 3.46 7.81 5.38
CA CYS A 79 3.94 8.49 4.18
C CYS A 79 2.83 8.74 3.14
N HIS A 80 1.87 7.82 3.01
CA HIS A 80 0.82 7.90 2.00
C HIS A 80 -0.50 8.41 2.57
N LYS A 81 -1.24 9.17 1.77
CA LYS A 81 -2.64 9.51 2.09
C LYS A 81 -3.54 8.32 1.80
N GLU A 82 -4.65 8.19 2.52
CA GLU A 82 -5.65 7.13 2.29
C GLU A 82 -6.13 7.07 0.83
N SER A 83 -6.21 8.22 0.15
CA SER A 83 -6.57 8.31 -1.27
C SER A 83 -5.63 7.55 -2.21
N PHE A 84 -4.38 7.32 -1.80
CA PHE A 84 -3.43 6.51 -2.57
C PHE A 84 -3.88 5.05 -2.67
N CYS A 85 -4.47 4.50 -1.60
CA CYS A 85 -5.03 3.15 -1.62
C CYS A 85 -6.23 3.08 -2.58
N SER A 86 -7.06 4.13 -2.57
CA SER A 86 -8.25 4.22 -3.42
C SER A 86 -7.92 4.14 -4.91
N ASP A 87 -6.80 4.73 -5.35
CA ASP A 87 -6.38 4.71 -6.77
C ASP A 87 -6.41 3.32 -7.42
N CYS A 88 -6.19 2.26 -6.64
CA CYS A 88 -6.25 0.86 -7.11
C CYS A 88 -7.34 0.02 -6.41
N HIS A 89 -7.68 0.30 -5.14
CA HIS A 89 -8.64 -0.49 -4.34
C HIS A 89 -10.06 0.09 -4.29
N ALA A 90 -10.33 1.22 -4.96
CA ALA A 90 -11.66 1.80 -4.93
C ALA A 90 -12.68 0.88 -5.61
N HIS A 91 -13.73 0.55 -4.85
CA HIS A 91 -14.93 -0.10 -5.38
C HIS A 91 -15.94 0.91 -5.94
N LYS A 92 -15.67 2.22 -5.84
CA LYS A 92 -16.51 3.33 -6.33
C LYS A 92 -15.68 4.61 -6.53
N GLU A 93 -14.67 4.55 -7.39
CA GLU A 93 -14.16 5.80 -7.98
C GLU A 93 -15.13 6.19 -9.10
N GLU A 94 -15.69 7.40 -9.09
CA GLU A 94 -16.59 7.86 -10.16
C GLU A 94 -15.89 7.91 -11.53
N ILE A 95 -14.55 7.90 -11.53
CA ILE A 95 -13.68 7.99 -12.70
C ILE A 95 -12.68 6.83 -12.67
N LYS A 96 -12.60 6.03 -13.75
CA LYS A 96 -11.69 4.87 -13.81
C LYS A 96 -10.23 5.32 -13.66
N PRO A 97 -9.31 4.53 -13.07
CA PRO A 97 -7.88 4.86 -13.01
C PRO A 97 -7.25 5.14 -14.38
N SER A 98 -7.71 4.48 -15.44
CA SER A 98 -7.33 4.79 -16.84
C SER A 98 -7.76 6.17 -17.31
N ASP A 99 -8.79 6.74 -16.72
CA ASP A 99 -9.35 8.04 -17.08
C ASP A 99 -8.79 9.13 -16.15
N LYS A 100 -8.58 8.81 -14.86
CA LYS A 100 -7.92 9.63 -13.83
C LYS A 100 -6.42 9.78 -14.09
N TYR A 101 -5.78 8.72 -14.60
CA TYR A 101 -4.35 8.61 -14.86
C TYR A 101 -4.07 8.18 -16.30
N LYS A 102 -4.91 8.64 -17.24
CA LYS A 102 -4.74 8.43 -18.68
C LYS A 102 -3.33 8.72 -19.16
N ASP A 103 -2.62 9.63 -18.49
CA ASP A 103 -1.28 10.08 -18.86
C ASP A 103 -0.14 9.53 -17.96
N SER A 104 -0.44 8.67 -16.99
CA SER A 104 0.58 8.08 -16.11
C SER A 104 1.02 6.75 -16.67
N VAL A 105 2.31 6.63 -16.96
CA VAL A 105 2.93 5.37 -17.36
C VAL A 105 3.02 4.43 -16.15
N GLU A 106 3.16 4.94 -14.93
CA GLU A 106 3.67 4.12 -13.83
C GLU A 106 2.64 3.24 -13.10
N ARG A 107 1.33 3.42 -13.30
CA ARG A 107 0.35 2.98 -12.28
C ARG A 107 -0.26 1.58 -12.39
N ALA A 108 0.29 0.76 -13.29
CA ALA A 108 0.41 -0.67 -13.04
C ALA A 108 1.57 -1.35 -13.80
N LEU A 109 2.18 -0.64 -14.77
CA LEU A 109 3.29 -0.93 -15.70
C LEU A 109 3.21 0.20 -16.75
N PRO A 110 4.30 0.60 -17.46
CA PRO A 110 4.59 1.93 -18.06
C PRO A 110 3.61 2.52 -19.10
N HIS A 111 2.31 2.24 -19.03
CA HIS A 111 1.35 2.53 -20.06
C HIS A 111 0.12 3.24 -19.50
N ARG A 112 0.02 4.47 -20.00
CA ARG A 112 -1.10 5.40 -20.00
C ARG A 112 -2.46 4.71 -20.24
N GLY A 113 -3.50 5.19 -19.59
CA GLY A 113 -4.86 4.86 -20.01
C GLY A 113 -5.12 5.47 -21.38
N ASP A 114 -5.39 4.63 -22.38
CA ASP A 114 -5.37 4.92 -23.83
C ASP A 114 -4.05 4.69 -24.57
N TYR A 115 -3.02 4.09 -23.93
CA TYR A 115 -1.68 3.90 -24.51
C TYR A 115 -1.66 3.29 -25.91
N LEU A 116 -2.69 2.57 -26.36
CA LEU A 116 -2.80 2.11 -27.75
C LEU A 116 -2.75 3.25 -28.79
N ASN A 117 -3.26 4.44 -28.46
CA ASN A 117 -3.16 5.63 -29.31
C ASN A 117 -1.72 6.16 -29.34
N GLN A 118 -1.09 6.23 -28.17
CA GLN A 118 0.26 6.78 -27.99
C GLN A 118 1.36 5.81 -28.44
N HIS A 119 1.11 4.50 -28.38
CA HIS A 119 2.05 3.42 -28.70
C HIS A 119 2.68 3.59 -30.09
N LYS A 120 1.90 4.06 -31.07
CA LYS A 120 2.37 4.32 -32.43
C LYS A 120 3.46 5.40 -32.47
N ILE A 121 3.32 6.43 -31.63
CA ILE A 121 4.25 7.56 -31.56
C ILE A 121 5.50 7.11 -30.80
N ASP A 122 5.32 6.56 -29.60
CA ASP A 122 6.43 6.18 -28.73
C ASP A 122 7.27 5.04 -29.32
N GLY A 123 6.62 4.03 -29.92
CA GLY A 123 7.28 2.93 -30.62
C GLY A 123 8.06 3.37 -31.86
N ARG A 124 7.71 4.52 -32.46
CA ARG A 124 8.48 5.12 -33.55
C ARG A 124 9.65 5.95 -33.05
N VAL A 125 9.47 6.69 -31.96
CA VAL A 125 10.50 7.59 -31.41
C VAL A 125 11.64 6.80 -30.79
N ASN A 126 11.34 5.83 -29.92
CA ASN A 126 12.38 5.00 -29.29
C ASN A 126 11.81 3.66 -28.77
N PRO A 127 11.75 2.62 -29.61
CA PRO A 127 11.24 1.31 -29.20
C PRO A 127 12.16 0.57 -28.22
N ALA A 128 13.44 0.95 -28.11
CA ALA A 128 14.42 0.25 -27.28
C ALA A 128 14.16 0.40 -25.77
N SER A 129 13.51 1.50 -25.35
CA SER A 129 13.16 1.75 -23.95
C SER A 129 12.20 0.71 -23.39
N CYS A 130 11.26 0.22 -24.22
CA CYS A 130 10.28 -0.81 -23.87
C CYS A 130 10.93 -2.18 -23.63
N MET A 131 12.06 -2.44 -24.30
CA MET A 131 12.67 -3.77 -24.40
C MET A 131 13.37 -4.20 -23.13
N LYS A 132 13.69 -3.22 -22.27
CA LYS A 132 14.22 -3.42 -20.92
C LYS A 132 13.27 -4.25 -20.05
N CYS A 133 11.96 -4.16 -20.29
CA CYS A 133 10.94 -4.90 -19.55
C CYS A 133 10.11 -5.86 -20.43
N HIS A 134 9.94 -5.54 -21.72
CA HIS A 134 9.13 -6.34 -22.65
C HIS A 134 9.95 -7.30 -23.53
N GLY A 135 11.29 -7.26 -23.47
CA GLY A 135 12.16 -8.11 -24.28
C GLY A 135 12.33 -7.58 -25.72
N ARG A 136 12.88 -8.39 -26.64
CA ARG A 136 13.27 -7.96 -28.00
C ARG A 136 12.09 -7.65 -28.94
N SER A 137 12.37 -6.92 -30.03
CA SER A 137 11.36 -6.59 -31.04
C SER A 137 10.92 -7.88 -31.71
N ASN A 138 9.62 -8.00 -31.98
CA ASN A 138 8.99 -9.22 -32.50
C ASN A 138 8.83 -10.35 -31.46
N ASN A 139 8.81 -10.02 -30.17
CA ASN A 139 8.30 -10.95 -29.17
C ASN A 139 6.78 -11.16 -29.35
N GLU A 140 6.26 -12.19 -28.68
CA GLU A 140 4.84 -12.58 -28.73
C GLU A 140 3.88 -11.40 -28.52
N ARG A 141 4.23 -10.44 -27.65
CA ARG A 141 3.39 -9.27 -27.32
C ARG A 141 3.36 -8.24 -28.44
N CYS A 142 4.49 -7.99 -29.11
CA CYS A 142 4.55 -7.08 -30.26
C CYS A 142 3.82 -7.65 -31.48
N ARG A 143 3.93 -8.97 -31.70
CA ARG A 143 3.36 -9.66 -32.87
C ARG A 143 1.85 -9.73 -32.90
N VAL A 144 1.18 -9.44 -31.78
CA VAL A 144 -0.28 -9.33 -31.71
C VAL A 144 -0.80 -8.26 -32.66
N CYS A 145 -0.08 -7.14 -32.80
CA CYS A 145 -0.49 -6.01 -33.63
C CYS A 145 0.47 -5.67 -34.77
N HIS A 146 1.73 -6.13 -34.70
CA HIS A 146 2.77 -5.86 -35.71
C HIS A 146 3.23 -7.19 -36.34
N LYS A 147 2.73 -7.50 -37.55
CA LYS A 147 3.11 -8.70 -38.32
C LYS A 147 4.28 -8.41 -39.26
#